data_AF-A0A7C5ZHG3-F1
#
_entry.id   AF-A0A7C5ZHG3-F1
#
_cell.length_a   1.000
_cell.length_b   1.000
_cell.length_c   1.000
_cell.angle_alpha   90.00
_cell.angle_beta   90.00
_cell.angle_gamma   90.00
#
_symmetry.space_group_name_H-M   'P 1'
#
loop_
_entity.id
_entity.type
_entity.pdbx_description
1 polymer ?
#
loop_
_entity_poly.entity_id
_entity_poly.type
_entity_poly.pdbx_seq_one_letter_code
_entity_poly.pdbx_strand_id
1 'polypeptide(L)'
;MFTHLLRTTRLMALSAAIGTAIGAAANAQTPAQPPQAPQPAAAAQPQQADVPVRAVVLFASGVGYFEHFGTVHGDGSTELRFKTAQINDILKSLVLQDLDGGQVSTVTYPSQDPISKILKSFQVDITNNPPLADLLNQLRGARLTVTAQAEKLTGTILGVETKRKPVEKGEPVQVAVLNLLTGATIRSIELDSVNSLALEDPALQEELNKALAALAQARDQDKKPVTINFRGQGQRRVRIGYVVET
;
A
#
# COMPACT_ATOMS: atom_id res chain seq x y z
N MET A 1 -12.26 -63.60 -1.90
CA MET A 1 -13.67 -63.95 -1.61
C MET A 1 -14.50 -62.69 -1.88
N PHE A 2 -15.69 -62.83 -2.48
CA PHE A 2 -16.60 -61.80 -3.05
C PHE A 2 -16.60 -60.41 -2.37
N THR A 3 -16.57 -59.25 -3.04
CA THR A 3 -17.32 -58.70 -4.23
C THR A 3 -18.71 -58.16 -3.90
N HIS A 4 -18.88 -56.82 -4.01
CA HIS A 4 -20.00 -56.00 -4.56
C HIS A 4 -20.01 -54.61 -3.87
N LEU A 5 -20.07 -53.41 -4.47
CA LEU A 5 -20.27 -52.85 -5.84
C LEU A 5 -21.64 -52.14 -6.05
N LEU A 6 -21.53 -50.85 -6.39
CA LEU A 6 -22.36 -50.02 -7.29
C LEU A 6 -23.37 -48.95 -6.78
N ARG A 7 -23.10 -47.74 -7.30
CA ARG A 7 -23.93 -46.56 -7.61
C ARG A 7 -25.43 -46.78 -7.87
N THR A 8 -26.23 -45.75 -7.58
CA THR A 8 -27.40 -45.32 -8.40
C THR A 8 -27.50 -43.79 -8.48
N THR A 9 -28.47 -43.24 -9.22
CA THR A 9 -28.35 -41.92 -9.90
C THR A 9 -29.70 -41.16 -10.02
N ARG A 10 -29.62 -39.83 -10.25
CA ARG A 10 -30.65 -38.85 -10.76
C ARG A 10 -32.02 -39.39 -11.22
N LEU A 11 -33.06 -38.55 -11.09
CA LEU A 11 -33.78 -38.04 -12.29
C LEU A 11 -34.53 -36.71 -12.06
N MET A 12 -34.59 -35.88 -13.10
CA MET A 12 -35.55 -34.77 -13.24
C MET A 12 -36.88 -35.31 -13.79
N ALA A 13 -37.99 -34.61 -13.54
CA ALA A 13 -39.23 -34.75 -14.30
C ALA A 13 -39.63 -33.40 -14.89
N LEU A 14 -39.73 -33.37 -16.22
CA LEU A 14 -40.27 -32.26 -17.02
C LEU A 14 -41.65 -32.70 -17.53
N SER A 15 -42.67 -31.86 -17.38
CA SER A 15 -44.00 -32.13 -17.94
C SER A 15 -44.57 -30.88 -18.58
N ALA A 16 -44.71 -30.91 -19.91
CA ALA A 16 -45.45 -29.92 -20.68
C ALA A 16 -46.88 -30.42 -20.92
N ALA A 17 -47.86 -29.51 -20.88
CA ALA A 17 -49.22 -29.80 -21.31
C ALA A 17 -49.72 -28.63 -22.19
N ILE A 18 -50.16 -28.96 -23.40
CA ILE A 18 -50.82 -28.04 -24.33
C ILE A 18 -52.31 -28.32 -24.24
N GLY A 19 -53.13 -27.28 -24.08
CA GLY A 19 -54.58 -27.39 -24.05
C GLY A 19 -55.25 -26.06 -24.41
N THR A 20 -55.87 -26.01 -25.59
CA THR A 20 -56.64 -24.86 -26.08
C THR A 20 -58.10 -24.95 -25.64
N ALA A 21 -58.65 -23.86 -25.09
CA ALA A 21 -60.09 -23.69 -24.88
C ALA A 21 -60.50 -22.23 -25.09
N ILE A 22 -61.76 -22.01 -25.49
CA ILE A 22 -62.26 -20.77 -26.09
C ILE A 22 -63.09 -19.96 -25.08
N GLY A 23 -62.83 -18.65 -25.02
CA GLY A 23 -63.85 -17.61 -24.84
C GLY A 23 -64.64 -17.55 -23.53
N ALA A 24 -64.22 -16.69 -22.61
CA ALA A 24 -65.13 -15.99 -21.69
C ALA A 24 -64.61 -14.56 -21.46
N ALA A 25 -65.38 -13.55 -21.86
CA ALA A 25 -65.02 -12.15 -21.64
C ALA A 25 -65.36 -11.74 -20.21
N ALA A 26 -64.34 -11.48 -19.40
CA ALA A 26 -64.47 -10.90 -18.07
C ALA A 26 -63.44 -9.78 -17.89
N ASN A 27 -63.90 -8.56 -17.63
CA ASN A 27 -63.04 -7.41 -17.35
C ASN A 27 -62.21 -7.65 -16.08
N ALA A 28 -60.93 -7.96 -16.24
CA ALA A 28 -59.93 -7.89 -15.18
C ALA A 28 -59.00 -6.70 -15.48
N GLN A 29 -59.20 -5.61 -14.74
CA GLN A 29 -58.33 -4.44 -14.82
C GLN A 29 -56.97 -4.80 -14.23
N THR A 30 -55.94 -4.94 -15.07
CA THR A 30 -54.56 -5.08 -14.62
C THR A 30 -54.17 -3.82 -13.84
N PRO A 31 -53.75 -3.91 -12.56
CA PRO A 31 -53.26 -2.74 -11.84
C PRO A 31 -52.01 -2.20 -12.55
N ALA A 32 -52.09 -0.96 -13.04
CA ALA A 32 -50.96 -0.31 -13.68
C ALA A 32 -49.81 -0.18 -12.67
N GLN A 33 -48.65 -0.77 -12.98
CA GLN A 33 -47.43 -0.51 -12.22
C GLN A 33 -47.11 0.99 -12.34
N PRO A 34 -46.87 1.71 -11.22
CA PRO A 34 -46.44 3.10 -11.27
C PRO A 34 -45.16 3.23 -12.11
N PRO A 35 -45.01 4.29 -12.93
CA PRO A 35 -43.79 4.50 -13.70
C PRO A 35 -42.60 4.57 -12.73
N GLN A 36 -41.64 3.67 -12.90
CA GLN A 36 -40.42 3.66 -12.11
C GLN A 36 -39.68 4.98 -12.38
N ALA A 37 -39.42 5.75 -11.31
CA ALA A 37 -38.60 6.95 -11.42
C ALA A 37 -37.24 6.58 -12.02
N PRO A 38 -36.68 7.39 -12.95
CA PRO A 38 -35.39 7.08 -13.56
C PRO A 38 -34.33 6.93 -12.47
N GLN A 39 -33.77 5.72 -12.38
CA GLN A 39 -32.64 5.47 -11.50
C GLN A 39 -31.50 6.41 -11.91
N PRO A 40 -30.83 7.11 -10.96
CA PRO A 40 -29.70 7.95 -11.30
C PRO A 40 -28.65 7.08 -12.00
N ALA A 41 -28.35 7.41 -13.25
CA ALA A 41 -27.39 6.66 -14.04
C ALA A 41 -26.07 6.58 -13.27
N ALA A 42 -25.57 5.36 -13.04
CA ALA A 42 -24.25 5.18 -12.47
C ALA A 42 -23.26 5.92 -13.38
N ALA A 43 -22.54 6.90 -12.81
CA ALA A 43 -21.58 7.69 -13.58
C ALA A 43 -20.56 6.74 -14.20
N ALA A 44 -20.55 6.66 -15.53
CA ALA A 44 -19.64 5.79 -16.26
C ALA A 44 -18.20 6.17 -15.87
N GLN A 45 -17.44 5.19 -15.35
CA GLN A 45 -16.04 5.42 -15.03
C GLN A 45 -15.30 5.73 -16.34
N PRO A 46 -14.56 6.85 -16.44
CA PRO A 46 -13.96 7.29 -17.69
C PRO A 46 -12.93 6.26 -18.17
N GLN A 47 -13.11 5.77 -19.40
CA GLN A 47 -12.37 4.62 -19.90
C GLN A 47 -10.85 4.89 -19.88
N GLN A 48 -10.11 4.03 -19.20
CA GLN A 48 -8.67 4.21 -19.03
C GLN A 48 -7.93 3.91 -20.34
N ALA A 49 -7.17 4.89 -20.82
CA ALA A 49 -6.37 4.86 -22.02
C ALA A 49 -4.89 4.78 -21.66
N ASP A 50 -4.14 3.99 -22.43
CA ASP A 50 -2.68 3.98 -22.40
C ASP A 50 -2.13 5.18 -23.17
N VAL A 51 -1.24 5.93 -22.54
CA VAL A 51 -0.60 7.13 -23.10
C VAL A 51 0.90 6.99 -22.83
N PRO A 52 1.65 6.27 -23.68
CA PRO A 52 3.04 5.92 -23.44
C PRO A 52 3.99 7.12 -23.59
N VAL A 53 5.17 7.03 -22.96
CA VAL A 53 6.27 7.97 -23.15
C VAL A 53 6.70 7.94 -24.63
N ARG A 54 6.80 9.12 -25.24
CA ARG A 54 7.22 9.29 -26.64
C ARG A 54 8.53 10.08 -26.80
N ALA A 55 8.84 10.99 -25.87
CA ALA A 55 10.11 11.71 -25.85
C ALA A 55 10.62 11.91 -24.42
N VAL A 56 11.94 11.93 -24.28
CA VAL A 56 12.66 12.26 -23.03
C VAL A 56 13.81 13.19 -23.38
N VAL A 57 13.94 14.28 -22.64
CA VAL A 57 15.04 15.25 -22.77
C VAL A 57 15.72 15.37 -21.42
N LEU A 58 17.02 15.05 -21.36
CA LEU A 58 17.83 15.14 -20.14
C LEU A 58 18.66 16.42 -20.16
N PHE A 59 18.62 17.16 -19.06
CA PHE A 59 19.38 18.39 -18.85
C PHE A 59 20.59 18.13 -17.96
N ALA A 60 21.70 18.83 -18.21
CA ALA A 60 22.93 18.72 -17.42
C ALA A 60 22.77 19.15 -15.93
N SER A 61 21.62 19.71 -15.56
CA SER A 61 21.25 20.07 -14.19
C SER A 61 20.70 18.91 -13.34
N GLY A 62 20.72 17.66 -13.83
CA GLY A 62 20.14 16.51 -13.11
C GLY A 62 18.61 16.42 -13.19
N VAL A 63 18.05 16.94 -14.28
CA VAL A 63 16.59 17.06 -14.47
C VAL A 63 16.22 16.51 -15.85
N GLY A 64 15.10 15.79 -15.94
CA GLY A 64 14.54 15.27 -17.17
C GLY A 64 13.14 15.81 -17.47
N TYR A 65 12.91 16.24 -18.70
CA TYR A 65 11.56 16.45 -19.25
C TYR A 65 11.09 15.17 -19.93
N PHE A 66 9.87 14.75 -19.61
CA PHE A 66 9.23 13.57 -20.16
C PHE A 66 7.93 13.97 -20.86
N GLU A 67 7.73 13.44 -22.05
CA GLU A 67 6.53 13.66 -22.84
C GLU A 67 5.86 12.34 -23.19
N HIS A 68 4.58 12.23 -22.86
CA HIS A 68 3.69 11.14 -23.25
C HIS A 68 2.76 11.61 -24.36
N PHE A 69 2.48 10.71 -25.30
CA PHE A 69 1.55 10.94 -26.41
C PHE A 69 0.70 9.70 -26.65
N GLY A 70 -0.62 9.88 -26.78
CA GLY A 70 -1.56 8.77 -26.92
C GLY A 70 -2.95 9.24 -27.30
N THR A 71 -3.93 8.35 -27.17
CA THR A 71 -5.28 8.57 -27.70
C THR A 71 -6.35 8.14 -26.71
N VAL A 72 -7.28 9.04 -26.39
CA VAL A 72 -8.44 8.81 -25.53
C VAL A 72 -9.73 8.69 -26.36
N HIS A 73 -10.76 8.05 -25.80
CA HIS A 73 -12.07 7.90 -26.45
C HIS A 73 -13.17 8.44 -25.56
N GLY A 74 -14.05 9.29 -26.10
CA GLY A 74 -15.16 9.89 -25.35
C GLY A 74 -14.66 10.62 -24.09
N ASP A 75 -15.35 10.42 -22.97
CA ASP A 75 -14.83 10.74 -21.64
C ASP A 75 -13.88 9.62 -21.19
N GLY A 76 -12.60 9.94 -21.09
CA GLY A 76 -11.52 8.98 -20.87
C GLY A 76 -10.57 9.44 -19.77
N SER A 77 -9.78 8.52 -19.25
CA SER A 77 -8.76 8.80 -18.24
C SER A 77 -7.42 8.19 -18.62
N THR A 78 -6.33 8.66 -18.02
CA THR A 78 -5.06 7.95 -18.04
C THR A 78 -4.38 8.06 -16.69
N GLU A 79 -3.51 7.10 -16.35
CA GLU A 79 -2.84 7.02 -15.06
C GLU A 79 -1.33 7.00 -15.25
N LEU A 80 -0.64 7.91 -14.58
CA LEU A 80 0.82 7.96 -14.49
C LEU A 80 1.25 7.70 -13.04
N ARG A 81 2.35 6.97 -12.82
CA ARG A 81 2.76 6.53 -11.47
C ARG A 81 4.11 7.12 -11.06
N PHE A 82 4.09 8.01 -10.06
CA PHE A 82 5.23 8.82 -9.63
C PHE A 82 5.63 8.54 -8.19
N LYS A 83 6.92 8.65 -7.84
CA LYS A 83 7.37 8.54 -6.45
C LYS A 83 6.69 9.61 -5.60
N THR A 84 6.32 9.28 -4.36
CA THR A 84 5.57 10.19 -3.48
C THR A 84 6.27 11.54 -3.29
N ALA A 85 7.61 11.54 -3.16
CA ALA A 85 8.41 12.75 -3.05
C ALA A 85 8.35 13.66 -4.31
N GLN A 86 8.21 13.07 -5.51
CA GLN A 86 8.23 13.78 -6.79
C GLN A 86 6.87 14.40 -7.16
N ILE A 87 5.75 13.92 -6.60
CA ILE A 87 4.39 14.34 -6.99
C ILE A 87 4.23 15.87 -6.97
N ASN A 88 4.81 16.55 -5.98
CA ASN A 88 4.66 18.00 -5.86
C ASN A 88 5.31 18.76 -7.03
N ASP A 89 6.45 18.31 -7.54
CA ASP A 89 7.17 18.94 -8.65
C ASP A 89 6.63 18.49 -10.02
N ILE A 90 6.13 17.25 -10.11
CA ILE A 90 5.30 16.81 -11.25
C ILE A 90 4.09 17.74 -11.39
N LEU A 91 3.31 17.96 -10.33
CA LEU A 91 2.11 18.82 -10.39
C LEU A 91 2.42 20.29 -10.71
N LYS A 92 3.60 20.82 -10.32
CA LYS A 92 4.05 22.17 -10.73
C LYS A 92 4.42 22.27 -12.21
N SER A 93 4.90 21.18 -12.80
CA SER A 93 5.43 21.14 -14.18
C SER A 93 4.50 20.48 -15.20
N LEU A 94 3.34 19.98 -14.75
CA LEU A 94 2.42 19.18 -15.56
C LEU A 94 1.73 20.04 -16.63
N VAL A 95 2.05 19.75 -17.90
CA VAL A 95 1.43 20.34 -19.08
C VAL A 95 0.50 19.30 -19.70
N LEU A 96 -0.78 19.62 -19.82
CA LEU A 96 -1.82 18.72 -20.35
C LEU A 96 -2.47 19.36 -21.58
N GLN A 97 -2.51 18.65 -22.69
CA GLN A 97 -3.09 19.13 -23.94
C GLN A 97 -3.99 18.07 -24.57
N ASP A 98 -5.18 18.49 -24.97
CA ASP A 98 -6.08 17.75 -25.86
C ASP A 98 -5.95 18.37 -27.26
N LEU A 99 -5.57 17.59 -28.25
CA LEU A 99 -5.18 18.11 -29.57
C LEU A 99 -6.32 18.10 -30.59
N ASP A 100 -7.43 17.45 -30.27
CA ASP A 100 -8.58 17.24 -31.16
C ASP A 100 -9.89 17.82 -30.57
N GLY A 101 -9.77 18.94 -29.84
CA GLY A 101 -10.89 19.82 -29.49
C GLY A 101 -11.68 19.48 -28.23
N GLY A 102 -11.23 18.53 -27.40
CA GLY A 102 -11.82 18.29 -26.08
C GLY A 102 -11.14 19.08 -24.96
N GLN A 103 -11.40 18.69 -23.71
CA GLN A 103 -10.93 19.40 -22.53
C GLN A 103 -10.31 18.47 -21.48
N VAL A 104 -9.26 18.95 -20.82
CA VAL A 104 -8.70 18.32 -19.62
C VAL A 104 -9.60 18.70 -18.43
N SER A 105 -10.12 17.71 -17.72
CA SER A 105 -11.09 17.89 -16.63
C SER A 105 -10.41 18.09 -15.28
N THR A 106 -9.76 17.03 -14.79
CA THR A 106 -9.36 16.91 -13.38
C THR A 106 -8.15 16.01 -13.27
N VAL A 107 -7.18 16.43 -12.46
CA VAL A 107 -6.03 15.60 -12.06
C VAL A 107 -6.28 15.13 -10.63
N THR A 108 -6.39 13.82 -10.45
CA THR A 108 -6.67 13.18 -9.16
C THR A 108 -5.44 12.44 -8.67
N TYR A 109 -5.06 12.63 -7.42
CA TYR A 109 -3.98 11.90 -6.75
C TYR A 109 -4.40 11.59 -5.31
N PRO A 110 -3.92 10.49 -4.70
CA PRO A 110 -4.27 10.16 -3.33
C PRO A 110 -3.64 11.15 -2.33
N SER A 111 -4.41 11.57 -1.34
CA SER A 111 -3.91 12.42 -0.25
C SER A 111 -2.77 11.74 0.52
N GLN A 112 -1.85 12.55 1.01
CA GLN A 112 -0.80 12.09 1.92
C GLN A 112 -1.37 11.94 3.33
N ASP A 113 -1.73 10.71 3.71
CA ASP A 113 -1.57 10.29 5.09
C ASP A 113 -0.12 9.85 5.26
N PRO A 114 0.73 10.62 5.98
CA PRO A 114 2.12 10.23 6.15
C PRO A 114 2.16 8.93 6.93
N ILE A 115 2.82 7.90 6.39
CA ILE A 115 3.12 6.68 7.13
C ILE A 115 3.75 7.00 8.50
N SER A 116 4.54 8.08 8.57
CA SER A 116 5.10 8.66 9.80
C SER A 116 4.08 9.04 10.88
N LYS A 117 2.83 9.38 10.54
CA LYS A 117 1.77 9.60 11.55
C LYS A 117 1.28 8.28 12.14
N ILE A 118 1.14 7.26 11.30
CA ILE A 118 0.74 5.90 11.72
C ILE A 118 1.86 5.29 12.56
N LEU A 119 3.12 5.39 12.12
CA LEU A 119 4.27 4.86 12.84
C LEU A 119 4.49 5.54 14.20
N LYS A 120 4.29 6.86 14.30
CA LYS A 120 4.31 7.60 15.57
C LYS A 120 3.13 7.31 16.51
N SER A 121 2.13 6.54 16.09
CA SER A 121 1.06 6.08 16.97
C SER A 121 1.36 4.75 17.66
N PHE A 122 2.42 4.04 17.23
CA PHE A 122 2.95 2.88 17.92
C PHE A 122 3.89 3.30 19.06
N GLN A 123 4.04 2.43 20.06
CA GLN A 123 4.94 2.56 21.21
C GLN A 123 6.43 2.54 20.81
N VAL A 124 6.74 2.05 19.60
CA VAL A 124 8.10 2.01 19.03
C VAL A 124 8.14 2.80 17.73
N ASP A 125 8.80 3.96 17.74
CA ASP A 125 9.01 4.75 16.51
C ASP A 125 10.17 4.14 15.70
N ILE A 126 9.80 3.47 14.60
CA ILE A 126 10.71 2.88 13.62
C ILE A 126 10.85 3.74 12.34
N THR A 127 10.28 4.95 12.30
CA THR A 127 10.13 5.77 11.08
C THR A 127 11.46 6.09 10.39
N ASN A 128 12.50 6.38 11.18
CA ASN A 128 13.79 6.87 10.67
C ASN A 128 14.87 5.77 10.59
N ASN A 129 14.50 4.49 10.64
CA ASN A 129 15.44 3.36 10.79
C ASN A 129 16.45 3.58 11.93
N PRO A 130 15.98 3.82 13.18
CA PRO A 130 16.87 4.04 14.32
C PRO A 130 17.76 2.81 14.58
N PRO A 131 18.99 3.00 15.11
CA PRO A 131 19.87 1.90 15.48
C PRO A 131 19.24 1.07 16.61
N LEU A 132 19.68 -0.19 16.74
CA LEU A 132 19.17 -1.12 17.76
C LEU A 132 19.29 -0.57 19.19
N ALA A 133 20.35 0.20 19.47
CA ALA A 133 20.54 0.89 20.75
C ALA A 133 19.35 1.82 21.10
N ASP A 134 18.89 2.62 20.14
CA ASP A 134 17.79 3.58 20.33
C ASP A 134 16.45 2.86 20.43
N LEU A 135 16.23 1.80 19.65
CA LEU A 135 15.04 0.94 19.76
C LEU A 135 14.93 0.29 21.15
N LEU A 136 16.02 -0.31 21.64
CA LEU A 136 16.03 -0.93 22.97
C LEU A 136 15.91 0.12 24.09
N ASN A 137 16.37 1.34 23.87
CA ASN A 137 16.19 2.44 24.83
C ASN A 137 14.74 2.97 24.85
N GLN A 138 14.03 2.97 23.71
CA GLN A 138 12.57 3.19 23.67
C GLN A 138 11.83 2.09 24.44
N LEU A 139 12.29 0.84 24.33
CA LEU A 139 11.73 -0.35 25.00
C LEU A 139 12.15 -0.54 26.47
N ARG A 140 12.69 0.49 27.12
CA ARG A 140 13.06 0.43 28.54
C ARG A 140 11.86 0.09 29.42
N GLY A 141 12.01 -0.91 30.28
CA GLY A 141 10.93 -1.52 31.07
C GLY A 141 10.28 -2.75 30.41
N ALA A 142 10.46 -2.97 29.11
CA ALA A 142 10.02 -4.20 28.46
C ALA A 142 10.90 -5.38 28.88
N ARG A 143 10.31 -6.58 28.89
CA ARG A 143 11.00 -7.83 29.21
C ARG A 143 11.42 -8.54 27.93
N LEU A 144 12.65 -9.05 27.90
CA LEU A 144 13.22 -9.74 26.76
C LEU A 144 14.12 -10.91 27.18
N THR A 145 14.38 -11.76 26.20
CA THR A 145 15.42 -12.77 26.19
C THR A 145 16.48 -12.38 25.15
N VAL A 146 17.74 -12.28 25.57
CA VAL A 146 18.92 -12.12 24.71
C VAL A 146 19.70 -13.43 24.67
N THR A 147 20.25 -13.76 23.50
CA THR A 147 21.32 -14.77 23.39
C THR A 147 22.61 -14.06 22.99
N ALA A 148 23.66 -14.20 23.80
CA ALA A 148 24.96 -13.59 23.56
C ALA A 148 26.06 -14.58 23.95
N GLN A 149 27.06 -14.79 23.09
CA GLN A 149 28.22 -15.67 23.34
C GLN A 149 27.84 -17.08 23.87
N ALA A 150 26.75 -17.65 23.32
CA ALA A 150 26.11 -18.91 23.73
C ALA A 150 25.41 -18.95 25.11
N GLU A 151 25.38 -17.85 25.87
CA GLU A 151 24.53 -17.70 27.05
C GLU A 151 23.15 -17.14 26.66
N LYS A 152 22.08 -17.65 27.27
CA LYS A 152 20.71 -17.15 27.10
C LYS A 152 20.27 -16.43 28.39
N LEU A 153 20.04 -15.13 28.31
CA LEU A 153 19.74 -14.24 29.42
C LEU A 153 18.35 -13.62 29.26
N THR A 154 17.50 -13.84 30.26
CA THR A 154 16.17 -13.20 30.36
C THR A 154 16.21 -12.07 31.38
N GLY A 155 15.61 -10.92 31.05
CA GLY A 155 15.56 -9.77 31.97
C GLY A 155 14.70 -8.62 31.45
N THR A 156 14.53 -7.61 32.30
CA THR A 156 13.86 -6.35 31.95
C THR A 156 14.89 -5.32 31.50
N ILE A 157 14.63 -4.60 30.41
CA ILE A 157 15.53 -3.54 29.92
C ILE A 157 15.61 -2.41 30.95
N LEU A 158 16.79 -2.16 31.49
CA LEU A 158 17.09 -0.98 32.31
C LEU A 158 17.45 0.23 31.45
N GLY A 159 18.12 -0.01 30.31
CA GLY A 159 18.47 0.99 29.31
C GLY A 159 19.67 0.55 28.46
N VAL A 160 20.05 1.40 27.51
CA VAL A 160 21.29 1.25 26.72
C VAL A 160 22.20 2.44 27.00
N GLU A 161 23.50 2.19 27.16
CA GLU A 161 24.53 3.21 27.37
C GLU A 161 25.67 3.09 26.34
N THR A 162 26.34 4.19 26.04
CA THR A 162 27.49 4.21 25.14
C THR A 162 28.78 4.31 25.97
N LYS A 163 29.63 3.28 25.90
CA LYS A 163 30.95 3.26 26.57
C LYS A 163 32.06 3.48 25.55
N ARG A 164 33.18 4.06 25.98
CA ARG A 164 34.42 4.14 25.19
C ARG A 164 35.30 2.95 25.54
N LYS A 165 35.58 2.09 24.56
CA LYS A 165 36.45 0.92 24.70
C LYS A 165 37.83 1.25 24.13
N PRO A 166 38.92 1.15 24.91
CA PRO A 166 40.27 1.33 24.37
C PRO A 166 40.61 0.19 23.40
N VAL A 167 41.36 0.51 22.35
CA VAL A 167 41.85 -0.43 21.33
C VAL A 167 43.37 -0.37 21.28
N GLU A 168 44.05 -1.48 20.97
CA GLU A 168 45.51 -1.58 21.01
C GLU A 168 46.24 -0.58 20.09
N LYS A 169 45.60 -0.17 18.99
CA LYS A 169 46.05 0.91 18.11
C LYS A 169 44.86 1.70 17.59
N GLY A 170 44.77 2.98 17.96
CA GLY A 170 43.79 3.93 17.43
C GLY A 170 43.05 4.71 18.51
N GLU A 171 42.08 5.51 18.08
CA GLU A 171 41.16 6.23 18.97
C GLU A 171 40.18 5.27 19.67
N PRO A 172 39.72 5.55 20.91
CA PRO A 172 38.77 4.71 21.62
C PRO A 172 37.44 4.58 20.86
N VAL A 173 36.99 3.34 20.66
CA VAL A 173 35.75 3.06 19.91
C VAL A 173 34.55 3.20 20.85
N GLN A 174 33.45 3.78 20.35
CA GLN A 174 32.19 3.83 21.06
C GLN A 174 31.43 2.51 20.88
N VAL A 175 31.14 1.82 21.99
CA VAL A 175 30.39 0.55 22.02
C VAL A 175 29.07 0.75 22.77
N ALA A 176 27.99 0.23 22.22
CA ALA A 176 26.68 0.26 22.86
C ALA A 176 26.51 -0.94 23.80
N VAL A 177 26.07 -0.69 25.02
CA VAL A 177 25.93 -1.71 26.07
C VAL A 177 24.50 -1.71 26.58
N LEU A 178 23.83 -2.85 26.43
CA LEU A 178 22.51 -3.11 26.97
C LEU A 178 22.62 -3.51 28.44
N ASN A 179 21.84 -2.85 29.30
CA ASN A 179 21.72 -3.22 30.71
C ASN A 179 20.36 -3.89 30.96
N LEU A 180 20.40 -5.11 31.48
CA LEU A 180 19.23 -5.91 31.84
C LEU A 180 19.16 -6.12 33.35
N LEU A 181 17.97 -5.98 33.92
CA LEU A 181 17.66 -6.45 35.27
C LEU A 181 17.21 -7.92 35.20
N THR A 182 18.05 -8.82 35.70
CA THR A 182 17.78 -10.26 35.81
C THR A 182 17.67 -10.63 37.29
N GLY A 183 16.44 -10.81 37.76
CA GLY A 183 16.13 -10.98 39.18
C GLY A 183 16.53 -9.74 39.98
N ALA A 184 17.44 -9.91 40.93
CA ALA A 184 18.02 -8.81 41.72
C ALA A 184 19.37 -8.30 41.18
N THR A 185 19.83 -8.77 40.01
CA THR A 185 21.15 -8.43 39.46
C THR A 185 21.04 -7.64 38.16
N ILE A 186 21.92 -6.66 37.96
CA ILE A 186 22.06 -5.96 36.68
C ILE A 186 23.14 -6.70 35.86
N ARG A 187 22.83 -7.02 34.61
CA ARG A 187 23.75 -7.64 33.64
C ARG A 187 23.96 -6.68 32.48
N SER A 188 25.22 -6.36 32.20
CA SER A 188 25.64 -5.53 31.07
C SER A 188 26.12 -6.41 29.91
N ILE A 189 25.61 -6.17 28.70
CA ILE A 189 25.91 -6.96 27.50
C ILE A 189 26.29 -5.98 26.37
N GLU A 190 27.47 -6.14 25.76
CA GLU A 190 27.85 -5.37 24.56
C GLU A 190 26.94 -5.79 23.39
N LEU A 191 26.27 -4.84 22.72
CA LEU A 191 25.30 -5.15 21.66
C LEU A 191 25.92 -5.93 20.50
N ASP A 192 27.19 -5.67 20.17
CA ASP A 192 27.94 -6.38 19.14
C ASP A 192 28.14 -7.88 19.45
N SER A 193 27.94 -8.29 20.70
CA SER A 193 28.00 -9.70 21.13
C SER A 193 26.65 -10.43 21.14
N VAL A 194 25.55 -9.71 20.85
CA VAL A 194 24.19 -10.25 20.83
C VAL A 194 23.93 -10.98 19.51
N ASN A 195 23.65 -12.28 19.59
CA ASN A 195 23.31 -13.11 18.43
C ASN A 195 21.80 -13.12 18.12
N SER A 196 20.96 -13.00 19.15
CA SER A 196 19.50 -12.91 18.98
C SER A 196 18.84 -12.20 20.15
N LEU A 197 17.67 -11.62 19.88
CA LEU A 197 16.85 -10.92 20.86
C LEU A 197 15.38 -11.25 20.59
N ALA A 198 14.66 -11.66 21.64
CA ALA A 198 13.25 -11.96 21.61
C ALA A 198 12.52 -11.12 22.67
N LEU A 199 11.55 -10.32 22.25
CA LEU A 199 10.64 -9.61 23.15
C LEU A 199 9.72 -10.63 23.81
N GLU A 200 9.48 -10.55 25.13
CA GLU A 200 8.61 -11.51 25.83
C GLU A 200 7.14 -11.07 25.86
N ASP A 201 6.85 -9.80 25.58
CA ASP A 201 5.50 -9.25 25.51
C ASP A 201 4.85 -9.52 24.13
N PRO A 202 3.77 -10.32 24.04
CA PRO A 202 3.09 -10.61 22.77
C PRO A 202 2.41 -9.39 22.14
N ALA A 203 1.92 -8.43 22.94
CA ALA A 203 1.27 -7.23 22.43
C ALA A 203 2.30 -6.34 21.72
N LEU A 204 3.49 -6.20 22.31
CA LEU A 204 4.61 -5.47 21.73
C LEU A 204 5.12 -6.15 20.45
N GLN A 205 5.20 -7.49 20.41
CA GLN A 205 5.51 -8.24 19.19
C GLN A 205 4.48 -7.97 18.08
N GLU A 206 3.19 -8.06 18.40
CA GLU A 206 2.10 -7.82 17.44
C GLU A 206 2.14 -6.38 16.88
N GLU A 207 2.40 -5.41 17.74
CA GLU A 207 2.50 -4.00 17.36
C GLU A 207 3.71 -3.72 16.47
N LEU A 208 4.89 -4.24 16.80
CA LEU A 208 6.08 -4.12 15.96
C LEU A 208 5.86 -4.78 14.59
N ASN A 209 5.19 -5.94 14.55
CA ASN A 209 4.80 -6.59 13.29
C ASN A 209 3.84 -5.74 12.46
N LYS A 210 2.85 -5.06 13.07
CA LYS A 210 1.95 -4.11 12.40
C LYS A 210 2.71 -2.90 11.85
N ALA A 211 3.65 -2.34 12.62
CA ALA A 211 4.47 -1.21 12.20
C ALA A 211 5.36 -1.58 10.99
N LEU A 212 6.00 -2.75 11.03
CA LEU A 212 6.80 -3.28 9.92
C LEU A 212 5.95 -3.60 8.68
N ALA A 213 4.74 -4.15 8.86
CA ALA A 213 3.80 -4.38 7.75
C ALA A 213 3.35 -3.06 7.10
N ALA A 214 3.08 -2.02 7.90
CA ALA A 214 2.73 -0.70 7.41
C ALA A 214 3.90 -0.03 6.65
N LEU A 215 5.15 -0.20 7.11
CA LEU A 215 6.36 0.20 6.36
C LEU A 215 6.50 -0.54 5.03
N ALA A 216 6.31 -1.86 5.02
CA ALA A 216 6.38 -2.67 3.80
C ALA A 216 5.32 -2.21 2.78
N GLN A 217 4.07 -2.01 3.23
CA GLN A 217 2.99 -1.51 2.39
C GLN A 217 3.24 -0.07 1.90
N ALA A 218 3.88 0.79 2.70
CA ALA A 218 4.27 2.12 2.27
C ALA A 218 5.38 2.10 1.20
N ARG A 219 6.36 1.20 1.33
CA ARG A 219 7.43 0.99 0.34
C ARG A 219 6.86 0.49 -0.99
N ASP A 220 5.95 -0.48 -0.95
CA ASP A 220 5.31 -1.01 -2.15
C ASP A 220 4.37 0.03 -2.82
N GLN A 221 3.97 1.07 -2.07
CA GLN A 221 3.26 2.25 -2.55
C GLN A 221 4.14 3.48 -2.86
N ASP A 222 5.47 3.36 -2.94
CA ASP A 222 6.38 4.50 -3.24
C ASP A 222 5.87 5.27 -4.48
N LYS A 223 5.47 4.54 -5.52
CA LYS A 223 4.79 5.10 -6.70
C LYS A 223 3.27 5.22 -6.51
N LYS A 224 2.78 6.44 -6.37
CA LYS A 224 1.34 6.76 -6.32
C LYS A 224 0.79 7.03 -7.72
N PRO A 225 -0.48 6.67 -7.99
CA PRO A 225 -1.16 7.03 -9.24
C PRO A 225 -1.54 8.51 -9.24
N VAL A 226 -1.36 9.14 -10.40
CA VAL A 226 -1.89 10.45 -10.77
C VAL A 226 -2.78 10.21 -11.99
N THR A 227 -4.09 10.32 -11.80
CA THR A 227 -5.10 10.08 -12.82
C THR A 227 -5.49 11.39 -13.48
N ILE A 228 -5.25 11.53 -14.78
CA ILE A 228 -5.70 12.66 -15.59
C ILE A 228 -6.99 12.27 -16.29
N ASN A 229 -8.04 13.08 -16.14
CA ASN A 229 -9.34 12.87 -16.77
C ASN A 229 -9.51 13.84 -17.95
N PHE A 230 -10.04 13.35 -19.06
CA PHE A 230 -10.34 14.10 -20.29
C PHE A 230 -11.83 13.99 -20.59
N ARG A 231 -12.45 15.09 -21.03
CA ARG A 231 -13.84 15.13 -21.48
C ARG A 231 -13.93 15.50 -22.96
N GLY A 232 -14.84 14.85 -23.68
CA GLY A 232 -15.07 15.11 -25.10
C GLY A 232 -15.73 13.95 -25.84
N GLN A 233 -15.70 13.99 -27.17
CA GLN A 233 -16.39 13.03 -28.03
C GLN A 233 -15.43 12.40 -29.04
N GLY A 234 -15.73 11.19 -29.49
CA GLY A 234 -14.92 10.48 -30.48
C GLY A 234 -13.53 10.09 -29.97
N GLN A 235 -12.64 9.79 -30.91
CA GLN A 235 -11.24 9.43 -30.65
C GLN A 235 -10.37 10.69 -30.74
N ARG A 236 -9.58 10.99 -29.69
CA ARG A 236 -8.86 12.27 -29.54
C ARG A 236 -7.43 12.04 -29.05
N ARG A 237 -6.46 12.74 -29.65
CA ARG A 237 -5.03 12.67 -29.29
C ARG A 237 -4.75 13.58 -28.10
N VAL A 238 -3.97 13.07 -27.16
CA VAL A 238 -3.57 13.79 -25.94
C VAL A 238 -2.06 13.80 -25.79
N ARG A 239 -1.54 14.89 -25.20
CA ARG A 239 -0.13 15.09 -24.88
C ARG A 239 0.01 15.49 -23.43
N ILE A 240 0.95 14.85 -22.73
CA ILE A 240 1.23 15.10 -21.31
C ILE A 240 2.73 15.31 -21.17
N GLY A 241 3.14 16.49 -20.71
CA GLY A 241 4.52 16.82 -20.40
C GLY A 241 4.71 17.05 -18.90
N TYR A 242 5.85 16.63 -18.34
CA TYR A 242 6.24 16.98 -16.97
C TYR A 242 7.76 16.97 -16.83
N VAL A 243 8.24 17.53 -15.71
CA VAL A 243 9.66 17.62 -15.37
C VAL A 243 9.90 16.86 -14.05
N VAL A 244 10.99 16.09 -13.99
CA VAL A 244 11.36 15.31 -12.81
C VAL A 244 12.87 15.34 -12.59
N GLU A 245 13.30 15.37 -11.32
CA GLU A 245 14.71 15.18 -10.93
C GLU A 245 15.13 13.72 -11.17
N THR A 246 16.32 13.50 -11.73
CA THR A 246 16.80 12.21 -12.27
C THR A 246 18.06 11.70 -11.58
#